data_AF-A0A1W9GNM6-F1
#
_entry.id   AF-A0A1W9GNM6-F1
#
_cell.length_a   1.000
_cell.length_b   1.000
_cell.length_c   1.000
_cell.angle_alpha   90.00
_cell.angle_beta   90.00
_cell.angle_gamma   90.00
#
_symmetry.space_group_name_H-M   'P 1'
#
loop_
_entity.id
_entity.type
_entity.pdbx_description
1 polymer ?
#
loop_
_entity_poly.entity_id
_entity_poly.type
_entity_poly.pdbx_seq_one_letter_code
_entity_poly.pdbx_strand_id
1 'polypeptide(L)'
;MGHEGVIENLSIRGCRIRSSTPVAIGSRLELEFQHSPDSFPITIEEAVVRSSADGMIGLRFTRLRRIDERRIRQIIDVWLPELLPTA
;
A
#
# COMPACT_ATOMS: atom_id res chain seq x y z
N MET A 1 12.91 14.08 1.33
CA MET A 1 12.70 13.82 -0.12
C MET A 1 11.84 12.58 -0.24
N GLY A 2 10.80 12.62 -1.07
CA GLY A 2 9.98 11.44 -1.37
C GLY A 2 10.60 10.62 -2.50
N HIS A 3 10.20 9.35 -2.60
CA HIS A 3 10.58 8.44 -3.67
C HIS A 3 9.33 7.79 -4.25
N GLU A 4 9.32 7.58 -5.56
CA GLU A 4 8.20 6.94 -6.25
C GLU A 4 8.38 5.42 -6.32
N GLY A 5 7.25 4.74 -6.48
CA GLY A 5 7.18 3.29 -6.64
C GLY A 5 5.78 2.84 -7.02
N VAL A 6 5.66 1.57 -7.39
CA VAL A 6 4.38 0.95 -7.74
C VAL A 6 3.90 0.06 -6.60
N ILE A 7 2.66 0.26 -6.15
CA ILE A 7 2.04 -0.59 -5.14
C ILE A 7 1.61 -1.92 -5.76
N GLU A 8 1.92 -3.00 -5.05
CA GLU A 8 1.52 -4.38 -5.35
C GLU A 8 1.01 -5.05 -4.08
N ASN A 9 0.14 -6.07 -4.22
CA ASN A 9 -0.38 -6.88 -3.11
C ASN A 9 -0.92 -6.02 -1.95
N LEU A 10 -1.74 -5.01 -2.29
CA LEU A 10 -2.35 -4.12 -1.31
C LEU A 10 -3.32 -4.89 -0.40
N SER A 11 -3.22 -4.64 0.90
CA SER A 11 -4.12 -5.12 1.93
C SER A 11 -4.42 -4.02 2.93
N ILE A 12 -5.35 -4.26 3.85
CA ILE A 12 -5.64 -3.32 4.95
C ILE A 12 -4.46 -3.15 5.92
N ARG A 13 -3.54 -4.11 6.00
CA ARG A 13 -2.44 -4.10 6.97
C ARG A 13 -1.09 -3.74 6.37
N GLY A 14 -1.00 -3.57 5.06
CA GLY A 14 0.27 -3.39 4.38
C GLY A 14 0.16 -3.57 2.87
N CYS A 15 1.29 -3.35 2.21
CA CYS A 15 1.45 -3.58 0.79
C CYS A 15 2.92 -3.94 0.48
N ARG A 16 3.18 -4.26 -0.78
CA ARG A 16 4.52 -4.28 -1.35
C ARG A 16 4.68 -3.07 -2.26
N ILE A 17 5.87 -2.47 -2.28
CA ILE A 17 6.24 -1.44 -3.24
C ILE A 17 7.39 -1.96 -4.09
N ARG A 18 7.24 -1.86 -5.40
CA ARG A 18 8.33 -2.02 -6.37
C ARG A 18 8.95 -0.65 -6.62
N SER A 19 10.23 -0.49 -6.27
CA SER A 19 10.99 0.75 -6.45
C SER A 19 12.47 0.45 -6.62
N SER A 20 13.17 1.30 -7.39
CA SER A 20 14.63 1.25 -7.51
C SER A 20 15.36 1.88 -6.32
N THR A 21 14.63 2.58 -5.43
CA THR A 21 15.22 3.20 -4.25
C THR A 21 15.32 2.16 -3.12
N PRO A 22 16.53 1.84 -2.63
CA PRO A 22 16.67 0.96 -1.47
C PRO A 22 16.18 1.67 -0.21
N VAL A 23 15.37 0.97 0.60
CA VAL A 23 14.94 1.44 1.91
C VAL A 23 15.28 0.40 2.97
N ALA A 24 15.88 0.83 4.08
CA ALA A 24 16.34 -0.05 5.14
C ALA A 24 15.15 -0.68 5.91
N ILE A 25 15.28 -1.96 6.27
CA ILE A 25 14.33 -2.66 7.14
C ILE A 25 14.26 -1.93 8.50
N GLY A 26 13.05 -1.76 9.03
CA GLY A 26 12.79 -1.00 10.26
C GLY A 26 12.52 0.49 10.05
N SER A 27 12.79 1.04 8.85
CA SER A 27 12.47 2.43 8.53
C SER A 27 10.96 2.67 8.63
N ARG A 28 10.61 3.86 9.15
CA ARG A 28 9.23 4.36 9.18
C ARG A 28 9.03 5.32 8.01
N LEU A 29 7.99 5.07 7.23
CA LEU A 29 7.65 5.83 6.04
C LEU A 29 6.22 6.36 6.18
N GLU A 30 6.01 7.58 5.70
CA GLU A 30 4.68 8.02 5.26
C GLU A 30 4.52 7.61 3.80
N LEU A 31 3.32 7.15 3.43
CA LEU A 31 3.01 6.77 2.05
C LEU A 31 1.82 7.58 1.58
N GLU A 32 1.89 8.05 0.34
CA GLU A 32 0.75 8.61 -0.37
C GLU A 32 0.59 7.86 -1.69
N PHE A 33 -0.63 7.45 -2.02
CA PHE A 33 -0.90 6.83 -3.31
C PHE A 33 -2.29 7.16 -3.84
N GLN A 34 -2.41 7.18 -5.16
CA GLN A 34 -3.66 7.31 -5.89
C GLN A 34 -3.86 6.06 -6.73
N HIS A 35 -5.09 5.56 -6.80
CA HIS A 35 -5.43 4.35 -7.57
C HIS A 35 -6.10 4.69 -8.91
N SER A 36 -6.58 5.92 -9.08
CA SER A 36 -7.05 6.48 -10.34
C SER A 36 -6.81 8.00 -10.39
N PRO A 37 -6.73 8.61 -11.59
CA PRO A 37 -6.51 10.06 -11.75
C PRO A 37 -7.56 10.93 -11.04
N ASP A 38 -8.80 10.44 -10.95
CA ASP A 38 -9.93 11.17 -10.35
C ASP A 38 -10.09 10.86 -8.85
N SER A 39 -9.24 10.01 -8.28
CA SER A 39 -9.29 9.66 -6.86
C SER A 39 -8.47 10.64 -6.02
N PHE A 40 -9.01 11.01 -4.85
CA PHE A 40 -8.18 11.66 -3.83
C PHE A 40 -7.02 10.74 -3.41
N PRO A 41 -5.86 11.28 -3.01
CA PRO A 41 -4.78 10.47 -2.47
C PRO A 41 -5.23 9.75 -1.18
N ILE A 42 -4.68 8.54 -0.98
CA ILE A 42 -4.78 7.79 0.27
C ILE A 42 -3.45 7.94 0.98
N THR A 43 -3.50 8.42 2.23
CA THR A 43 -2.32 8.61 3.07
C THR A 43 -2.24 7.50 4.11
N ILE A 44 -1.11 6.80 4.15
CA ILE A 44 -0.69 5.97 5.28
C ILE A 44 0.25 6.83 6.13
N GLU A 45 -0.22 7.26 7.29
CA GLU A 45 0.53 8.17 8.18
C GLU A 45 1.81 7.52 8.73
N GLU A 46 1.80 6.20 8.93
CA GLU A 46 3.02 5.46 9.26
C GLU A 46 2.95 4.01 8.74
N ALA A 47 4.02 3.60 8.06
CA ALA A 47 4.31 2.23 7.69
C ALA A 47 5.74 1.86 8.05
N VAL A 48 5.96 0.61 8.44
CA VAL A 48 7.29 0.09 8.76
C VAL A 48 7.76 -0.87 7.66
N VAL A 49 8.98 -0.69 7.20
CA VAL A 49 9.64 -1.62 6.27
C VAL A 49 9.95 -2.94 6.99
N ARG A 50 9.36 -4.03 6.51
CA ARG A 50 9.50 -5.39 7.07
C ARG A 50 10.41 -6.28 6.22
N SER A 51 10.57 -5.98 4.94
CA SER A 51 11.49 -6.65 4.03
C SER A 51 11.97 -5.67 2.96
N SER A 52 13.18 -5.87 2.46
CA SER A 52 13.77 -5.07 1.37
C SER A 52 14.75 -5.96 0.62
N ALA A 53 14.36 -6.41 -0.57
CA ALA A 53 15.17 -7.30 -1.42
C ALA A 53 14.74 -7.15 -2.87
N ASP A 54 15.68 -7.19 -3.81
CA ASP A 54 15.43 -7.24 -5.26
C ASP A 54 14.49 -6.13 -5.78
N GLY A 55 14.64 -4.90 -5.28
CA GLY A 55 13.78 -3.76 -5.65
C GLY A 55 12.35 -3.82 -5.10
N MET A 56 12.09 -4.76 -4.18
CA MET A 56 10.80 -4.98 -3.54
C MET A 56 10.88 -4.63 -2.06
N ILE A 57 9.96 -3.77 -1.63
CA ILE A 57 9.86 -3.28 -0.25
C ILE A 57 8.55 -3.74 0.33
N GLY A 58 8.60 -4.59 1.37
CA GLY A 58 7.42 -5.04 2.10
C GLY A 58 7.11 -4.09 3.24
N LEU A 59 5.88 -3.60 3.31
CA LEU A 59 5.44 -2.59 4.28
C LEU A 59 4.32 -3.10 5.16
N ARG A 60 4.40 -2.79 6.45
CA ARG A 60 3.30 -2.96 7.39
C ARG A 60 2.77 -1.59 7.81
N PHE A 61 1.49 -1.35 7.62
CA PHE A 61 0.84 -0.13 8.08
C PHE A 61 0.70 -0.18 9.61
N THR A 62 1.17 0.85 10.28
CA THR A 62 1.12 1.01 11.75
C THR A 62 0.20 2.15 12.16
N ARG A 63 0.06 3.17 11.30
CA ARG A 63 -0.86 4.29 11.52
C ARG A 63 -1.62 4.64 10.23
N LEU A 64 -2.94 4.48 10.28
CA LEU A 64 -3.85 4.70 9.15
C LEU A 64 -5.16 5.29 9.67
N ARG A 65 -5.65 6.34 9.03
CA ARG A 65 -6.93 6.93 9.39
C ARG A 65 -8.09 6.02 8.99
N ARG A 66 -9.14 6.00 9.82
CA ARG A 66 -10.38 5.23 9.56
C ARG A 66 -10.98 5.50 8.19
N ILE A 67 -10.92 6.74 7.69
CA ILE A 67 -11.49 7.08 6.39
C ILE A 67 -10.70 6.48 5.24
N ASP A 68 -9.38 6.51 5.33
CA ASP A 68 -8.47 5.92 4.33
C ASP A 68 -8.51 4.38 4.40
N GLU A 69 -8.64 3.80 5.59
CA GLU A 69 -8.88 2.37 5.77
C GLU A 69 -10.15 1.88 5.05
N ARG A 70 -11.25 2.65 5.09
CA ARG A 70 -12.48 2.33 4.34
C ARG A 70 -12.27 2.41 2.83
N ARG A 71 -11.53 3.41 2.36
CA ARG A 71 -11.23 3.59 0.93
C ARG A 71 -10.35 2.46 0.39
N ILE A 72 -9.37 2.00 1.18
CA ILE A 72 -8.57 0.82 0.83
C ILE A 72 -9.45 -0.43 0.74
N ARG A 73 -10.42 -0.64 1.65
CA ARG A 73 -11.37 -1.77 1.54
C ARG A 73 -12.13 -1.72 0.22
N GLN A 74 -12.68 -0.56 -0.13
CA GLN A 74 -13.42 -0.39 -1.38
C GLN A 74 -12.55 -0.70 -2.61
N ILE A 75 -11.28 -0.29 -2.60
CA ILE A 75 -10.32 -0.62 -3.67
C ILE A 75 -10.13 -2.14 -3.73
N ILE A 76 -9.85 -2.80 -2.60
CA ILE A 76 -9.63 -4.25 -2.57
C ILE A 76 -10.87 -5.00 -3.06
N ASP A 77 -12.07 -4.59 -2.66
CA ASP A 77 -13.33 -5.22 -3.07
C ASP A 77 -13.56 -5.08 -4.59
N VAL A 78 -13.26 -3.91 -5.17
CA VAL A 78 -13.36 -3.68 -6.63
C VAL A 78 -12.35 -4.52 -7.42
N TRP A 79 -11.19 -4.81 -6.83
CA TRP A 79 -10.15 -5.65 -7.45
C TRP A 79 -10.39 -7.15 -7.24
N LEU A 80 -11.45 -7.55 -6.52
CA LEU A 80 -11.82 -8.94 -6.25
C LEU A 80 -13.14 -9.41 -6.92
N PRO A 81 -13.46 -9.09 -8.20
CA PRO A 81 -14.76 -9.43 -8.77
C PRO A 81 -14.94 -10.92 -9.11
N GLU A 82 -13.86 -11.73 -9.21
CA GLU A 82 -13.92 -13.10 -9.76
C GLU A 82 -13.63 -14.24 -8.75
N LEU A 83 -13.55 -13.98 -7.44
CA LEU A 83 -13.38 -15.04 -6.42
C LEU A 83 -14.66 -15.44 -5.70
N LEU A 84 -15.83 -15.06 -6.21
CA LEU A 84 -17.08 -15.66 -5.75
C LEU A 84 -17.13 -17.11 -6.27
N PRO A 85 -17.26 -18.13 -5.40
CA PRO A 85 -17.43 -19.49 -5.87
C PRO A 85 -18.73 -19.55 -6.69
N THR A 86 -18.64 -19.97 -7.95
CA THR A 86 -19.80 -20.52 -8.66
C THR A 86 -20.37 -21.62 -7.78
N ALA A 87 -21.66 -21.50 -7.49
CA ALA A 87 -22.47 -22.38 -6.67
C ALA A 87 -22.26 -23.88 -6.94
#